data_AF-A0A9D6XEX6-F1
#
_entry.id   AF-A0A9D6XEX6-F1
#
_cell.length_a   1.000
_cell.length_b   1.000
_cell.length_c   1.000
_cell.angle_alpha   90.00
_cell.angle_beta   90.00
_cell.angle_gamma   90.00
#
_symmetry.space_group_name_H-M   'P 1'
#
loop_
_entity.id
_entity.type
_entity.pdbx_description
1 polymer ?
#
loop_
_entity_poly.entity_id
_entity_poly.type
_entity_poly.pdbx_seq_one_letter_code
_entity_poly.pdbx_strand_id
1 'polypeptide(L)'
;MINGDSWVGDKGRADPNELVTDFCEMQFTGVGSYRINIVKYTPKAAKREIANDPYDIGFNYSWESDPVTIVESYRIADISISGSKGTATVVYKRLARLGPSVTDESRCRTLEKDFLERDIVTLTLRRVKGMWWIMDPPPPRVSKEGVMARLGELEGILKGQAHDDWPARQWRYYGCIVKTLNFLKGLGGKGEGAQAP
;
A
#
# COMPACT_ATOMS: atom_id res chain seq x y z
N MET A 1 26.06 13.32 2.84
CA MET A 1 25.60 14.12 4.00
C MET A 1 24.16 14.54 3.72
N ILE A 2 23.20 14.09 4.51
CA ILE A 2 21.79 14.48 4.38
C ILE A 2 21.62 15.76 5.20
N ASN A 3 21.43 16.90 4.53
CA ASN A 3 21.09 18.16 5.19
C ASN A 3 19.76 18.00 5.93
N GLY A 4 19.74 18.43 7.20
CA GLY A 4 18.69 18.16 8.19
C GLY A 4 17.28 18.67 7.89
N ASP A 5 17.05 19.29 6.72
CA ASP A 5 15.76 19.85 6.28
C ASP A 5 15.32 19.38 4.88
N SER A 6 15.92 18.30 4.35
CA SER A 6 15.52 17.74 3.06
C SER A 6 14.33 16.79 3.22
N TRP A 7 13.12 17.34 3.06
CA TRP A 7 11.90 16.55 2.92
C TRP A 7 11.78 16.06 1.47
N VAL A 8 11.51 14.77 1.26
CA VAL A 8 11.20 14.20 -0.06
C VAL A 8 9.71 14.46 -0.36
N GLY A 9 9.42 15.14 -1.47
CA GLY A 9 8.07 15.38 -2.02
C GLY A 9 7.87 16.78 -2.59
N ASP A 10 7.31 16.89 -3.80
CA ASP A 10 7.34 18.12 -4.61
C ASP A 10 5.98 18.84 -4.76
N LYS A 11 4.84 18.20 -4.42
CA LYS A 11 3.49 18.79 -4.65
C LYS A 11 2.48 18.45 -3.54
N GLY A 12 2.62 19.09 -2.38
CA GLY A 12 1.59 19.07 -1.33
C GLY A 12 0.24 19.64 -1.82
N ARG A 13 -0.73 19.81 -0.91
CA ARG A 13 -2.02 20.46 -1.25
C ARG A 13 -2.27 21.71 -0.44
N ALA A 14 -3.00 22.66 -1.01
CA ALA A 14 -3.42 23.86 -0.28
C ALA A 14 -4.53 23.54 0.73
N ASP A 15 -5.46 22.64 0.36
CA ASP A 15 -6.54 22.16 1.22
C ASP A 15 -6.18 20.78 1.83
N PRO A 16 -6.23 20.62 3.17
CA PRO A 16 -6.01 19.32 3.81
C PRO A 16 -7.08 18.27 3.49
N ASN A 17 -8.30 18.66 3.14
CA ASN A 17 -9.35 17.71 2.74
C ASN A 17 -9.03 17.06 1.40
N GLU A 18 -8.62 17.86 0.41
CA GLU A 18 -8.14 17.37 -0.89
C GLU A 18 -6.93 16.46 -0.70
N LEU A 19 -5.97 16.86 0.15
CA LEU A 19 -4.80 16.05 0.46
C LEU A 19 -5.15 14.64 0.93
N VAL A 20 -6.04 14.55 1.92
CA VAL A 20 -6.43 13.26 2.53
C VAL A 20 -7.23 12.44 1.53
N THR A 21 -8.13 13.07 0.78
CA THR A 21 -8.93 12.40 -0.26
C THR A 21 -8.04 11.82 -1.35
N ASP A 22 -7.14 12.63 -1.91
CA ASP A 22 -6.18 12.20 -2.93
C ASP A 22 -5.29 11.07 -2.42
N PHE A 23 -4.80 11.19 -1.17
CA PHE A 23 -4.00 10.15 -0.55
C PHE A 23 -4.76 8.83 -0.44
N CYS A 24 -5.99 8.85 0.08
CA CYS A 24 -6.78 7.64 0.25
C CYS A 24 -7.17 7.01 -1.10
N GLU A 25 -7.60 7.81 -2.07
CA GLU A 25 -7.99 7.31 -3.39
C GLU A 25 -6.82 6.65 -4.12
N MET A 26 -5.66 7.31 -4.10
CA MET A 26 -4.43 6.79 -4.68
C MET A 26 -3.99 5.48 -4.01
N GLN A 27 -4.06 5.40 -2.67
CA GLN A 27 -3.76 4.15 -1.97
C GLN A 27 -4.76 3.06 -2.35
N PHE A 28 -6.04 3.38 -2.41
CA PHE A 28 -7.09 2.41 -2.67
C PHE A 28 -7.03 1.85 -4.09
N THR A 29 -6.76 2.70 -5.09
CA THR A 29 -6.61 2.30 -6.50
C THR A 29 -5.26 1.66 -6.82
N GLY A 30 -4.26 1.84 -5.95
CA GLY A 30 -2.93 1.25 -6.13
C GLY A 30 -2.03 2.02 -7.10
N VAL A 31 -2.34 3.29 -7.41
CA VAL A 31 -1.52 4.14 -8.28
C VAL A 31 -0.37 4.75 -7.49
N GLY A 32 0.74 4.03 -7.38
CA GLY A 32 1.87 4.35 -6.50
C GLY A 32 2.59 5.68 -6.79
N SER A 33 2.74 6.05 -8.07
CA SER A 33 3.53 7.20 -8.54
C SER A 33 3.12 8.56 -7.96
N TYR A 34 1.93 8.70 -7.38
CA TYR A 34 1.46 9.95 -6.77
C TYR A 34 1.84 10.09 -5.29
N ARG A 35 2.26 9.02 -4.59
CA ARG A 35 2.44 9.07 -3.13
C ARG A 35 3.64 9.93 -2.74
N ILE A 36 4.67 9.97 -3.59
CA ILE A 36 5.84 10.85 -3.48
C ILE A 36 5.45 12.33 -3.40
N ASN A 37 4.36 12.71 -4.05
CA ASN A 37 4.01 14.12 -4.20
C ASN A 37 3.36 14.69 -2.94
N ILE A 38 2.70 13.85 -2.13
CA ILE A 38 1.82 14.28 -1.04
C ILE A 38 2.24 13.78 0.35
N VAL A 39 3.26 12.93 0.41
CA VAL A 39 3.81 12.35 1.64
C VAL A 39 5.17 12.98 1.98
N LYS A 40 5.45 13.12 3.27
CA LYS A 40 6.78 13.44 3.80
C LYS A 40 7.17 12.47 4.90
N TYR A 41 8.44 12.06 4.86
CA TYR A 41 9.02 11.19 5.89
C TYR A 41 9.98 11.94 6.80
N THR A 42 9.92 11.65 8.10
CA THR A 42 10.98 12.04 9.04
C THR A 42 12.28 11.29 8.73
N PRO A 43 13.46 11.78 9.12
CA PRO A 43 14.73 11.10 8.82
C PRO A 43 14.79 9.64 9.29
N LYS A 44 14.13 9.32 10.41
CA LYS A 44 14.03 7.96 10.94
C LYS A 44 13.13 7.09 10.07
N ALA A 45 11.98 7.60 9.63
CA ALA A 45 11.07 6.87 8.75
C ALA A 45 11.68 6.71 7.36
N ALA A 46 12.29 7.75 6.80
CA ALA A 46 12.97 7.69 5.50
C ALA A 46 14.05 6.59 5.45
N LYS A 47 14.86 6.44 6.52
CA LYS A 47 15.82 5.33 6.61
C LYS A 47 15.17 3.95 6.58
N ARG A 48 13.99 3.79 7.18
CA ARG A 48 13.24 2.52 7.16
C ARG A 48 12.64 2.26 5.79
N GLU A 49 12.07 3.28 5.15
CA GLU A 49 11.50 3.16 3.81
C GLU A 49 12.59 2.80 2.79
N ILE A 50 13.74 3.48 2.80
CA ILE A 50 14.89 3.15 1.93
C ILE A 50 15.41 1.73 2.18
N ALA A 51 15.37 1.25 3.43
CA ALA A 51 15.79 -0.12 3.74
C ALA A 51 14.79 -1.17 3.22
N ASN A 52 13.50 -0.83 3.13
CA ASN A 52 12.46 -1.71 2.61
C ASN A 52 12.37 -1.66 1.08
N ASP A 53 12.74 -0.54 0.48
CA ASP A 53 12.75 -0.32 -0.96
C ASP A 53 14.01 0.46 -1.39
N PRO A 54 15.14 -0.24 -1.62
CA PRO A 54 16.41 0.39 -1.96
C PRO A 54 16.48 0.88 -3.41
N TYR A 55 15.52 0.52 -4.26
CA TYR A 55 15.57 0.77 -5.70
C TYR A 55 14.54 1.80 -6.20
N ASP A 56 13.47 2.07 -5.45
CA ASP A 56 12.44 3.02 -5.86
C ASP A 56 12.37 4.22 -4.89
N ILE A 57 13.03 5.31 -5.26
CA ILE A 57 12.86 6.61 -4.59
C ILE A 57 11.53 7.22 -5.09
N GLY A 58 10.44 6.47 -4.98
CA GLY A 58 9.31 6.66 -5.88
C GLY A 58 8.08 5.78 -5.74
N PHE A 59 7.82 5.19 -4.57
CA PHE A 59 6.48 4.76 -4.15
C PHE A 59 5.66 3.86 -5.11
N ASN A 60 6.24 2.91 -5.82
CA ASN A 60 5.45 1.79 -6.36
C ASN A 60 5.58 0.59 -5.43
N TYR A 61 4.52 0.23 -4.73
CA TYR A 61 4.56 -0.97 -3.90
C TYR A 61 4.82 -2.19 -4.76
N SER A 62 5.92 -2.86 -4.49
CA SER A 62 6.15 -4.22 -4.95
C SER A 62 5.32 -5.14 -4.07
N TRP A 63 4.16 -5.57 -4.58
CA TRP A 63 3.22 -6.45 -3.88
C TRP A 63 3.86 -7.77 -3.39
N GLU A 64 5.02 -8.14 -3.93
CA GLU A 64 5.80 -9.33 -3.56
C GLU A 64 6.65 -9.15 -2.30
N SER A 65 7.07 -7.92 -2.03
CA SER A 65 8.09 -7.59 -1.03
C SER A 65 7.63 -6.56 -0.01
N ASP A 66 6.63 -5.75 -0.31
CA ASP A 66 6.32 -4.58 0.49
C ASP A 66 5.12 -4.83 1.40
N PRO A 67 5.17 -4.42 2.67
CA PRO A 67 4.03 -4.56 3.55
C PRO A 67 2.78 -3.88 2.96
N VAL A 68 1.76 -4.66 2.63
CA VAL A 68 0.51 -4.17 2.06
C VAL A 68 -0.69 -4.77 2.79
N THR A 69 -1.71 -3.94 3.00
CA THR A 69 -3.01 -4.36 3.53
C THR A 69 -4.03 -4.35 2.39
N ILE A 70 -4.76 -5.45 2.23
CA ILE A 70 -5.88 -5.54 1.29
C ILE A 70 -7.16 -5.12 1.99
N VAL A 71 -7.88 -4.18 1.40
CA VAL A 71 -9.13 -3.62 1.92
C VAL A 71 -10.26 -3.78 0.91
N GLU A 72 -11.49 -3.85 1.40
CA GLU A 72 -12.71 -3.85 0.58
C GLU A 72 -13.20 -2.43 0.31
N SER A 73 -13.12 -1.56 1.32
CA SER A 73 -13.62 -0.20 1.26
C SER A 73 -12.90 0.69 2.28
N TYR A 74 -13.05 1.99 2.11
CA TYR A 74 -12.62 2.98 3.09
C TYR A 74 -13.62 4.12 3.21
N ARG A 75 -13.53 4.85 4.32
CA ARG A 75 -14.19 6.15 4.51
C ARG A 75 -13.32 7.06 5.35
N ILE A 76 -13.29 8.34 5.01
CA ILE A 76 -12.70 9.38 5.86
C ILE A 76 -13.74 9.69 6.94
N ALA A 77 -13.39 9.45 8.20
CA ALA A 77 -14.28 9.64 9.34
C ALA A 77 -14.19 11.04 9.93
N ASP A 78 -12.99 11.62 9.98
CA ASP A 78 -12.75 12.95 10.52
C ASP A 78 -11.47 13.56 9.93
N ILE A 79 -11.45 14.89 9.80
CA ILE A 79 -10.26 15.68 9.52
C ILE A 79 -10.25 16.87 10.48
N SER A 80 -9.30 16.87 11.41
CA SER A 80 -9.15 17.90 12.43
C SER A 80 -7.88 18.69 12.21
N ILE A 81 -8.00 20.02 12.14
CA ILE A 81 -6.91 20.95 11.86
C ILE A 81 -6.74 21.94 13.00
N SER A 82 -5.50 22.13 13.46
CA SER A 82 -5.13 23.13 14.44
C SER A 82 -3.83 23.83 14.02
N GLY A 83 -3.98 25.04 13.49
CA GLY A 83 -2.86 25.84 12.98
C GLY A 83 -2.10 25.16 11.84
N SER A 84 -0.86 24.76 12.11
CA SER A 84 0.03 24.10 11.14
C SER A 84 0.08 22.57 11.27
N LYS A 85 -0.78 21.99 12.11
CA LYS A 85 -0.87 20.55 12.34
C LYS A 85 -2.30 20.09 12.14
N GLY A 86 -2.46 18.81 11.83
CA GLY A 86 -3.76 18.19 11.76
C GLY A 86 -3.68 16.67 11.86
N THR A 87 -4.84 16.05 11.96
CA THR A 87 -5.01 14.61 11.93
C THR A 87 -6.20 14.27 11.05
N ALA A 88 -6.08 13.18 10.30
CA ALA A 88 -7.23 12.60 9.61
C ALA A 88 -7.44 11.18 10.07
N THR A 89 -8.68 10.81 10.38
CA THR A 89 -9.05 9.45 10.72
C THR A 89 -9.73 8.79 9.53
N VAL A 90 -9.18 7.67 9.09
CA VAL A 90 -9.71 6.88 7.98
C VAL A 90 -10.05 5.49 8.50
N VAL A 91 -11.24 5.02 8.16
CA VAL A 91 -11.72 3.69 8.55
C VAL A 91 -11.75 2.82 7.32
N TYR A 92 -11.06 1.70 7.38
CA TYR A 92 -11.03 0.70 6.30
C TYR A 92 -11.75 -0.57 6.74
N LYS A 93 -12.33 -1.27 5.77
CA LYS A 93 -12.74 -2.67 5.94
C LYS A 93 -11.64 -3.58 5.41
N ARG A 94 -10.87 -4.18 6.33
CA ARG A 94 -9.68 -4.97 6.00
C ARG A 94 -10.05 -6.42 5.72
N LEU A 95 -9.45 -6.99 4.68
CA LEU A 95 -9.66 -8.38 4.25
C LEU A 95 -8.44 -9.27 4.53
N ALA A 96 -7.25 -8.74 4.24
CA ALA A 96 -6.01 -9.49 4.32
C ALA A 96 -4.81 -8.56 4.56
N ARG A 97 -3.69 -9.15 4.98
CA ARG A 97 -2.40 -8.48 5.04
C ARG A 97 -1.32 -9.38 4.46
N LEU A 98 -0.27 -8.76 3.94
CA LEU A 98 0.94 -9.47 3.63
C LEU A 98 1.60 -9.94 4.94
N GLY A 99 1.86 -11.24 5.05
CA GLY A 99 2.50 -11.83 6.23
C GLY A 99 3.89 -11.24 6.52
N PRO A 100 4.41 -11.41 7.75
CA PRO A 100 5.76 -10.96 8.09
C PRO A 100 6.80 -11.59 7.17
N SER A 101 7.88 -10.84 6.90
CA SER A 101 8.95 -11.24 5.98
C SER A 101 9.45 -12.65 6.30
N VAL A 102 9.50 -13.51 5.27
CA VAL A 102 10.31 -14.72 5.36
C VAL A 102 11.77 -14.28 5.24
N THR A 103 12.64 -14.76 6.13
CA THR A 103 14.08 -14.47 6.17
C THR A 103 14.87 -15.13 5.03
N ASP A 104 14.17 -15.58 3.99
CA ASP A 104 14.70 -16.39 2.91
C ASP A 104 14.41 -15.64 1.62
N GLU A 105 15.47 -15.14 0.97
CA GLU A 105 15.47 -14.34 -0.28
C GLU A 105 14.77 -15.06 -1.46
N SER A 106 14.26 -16.27 -1.23
CA SER A 106 13.66 -17.17 -2.19
C SER A 106 12.12 -17.21 -2.19
N ARG A 107 11.40 -16.60 -1.23
CA ARG A 107 9.94 -16.73 -1.11
C ARG A 107 9.20 -15.40 -1.27
N CYS A 108 8.31 -15.34 -2.25
CA CYS A 108 7.28 -14.31 -2.31
C CYS A 108 6.47 -14.32 -1.02
N ARG A 109 6.21 -13.13 -0.48
CA ARG A 109 5.40 -13.02 0.72
C ARG A 109 3.97 -13.48 0.41
N THR A 110 3.36 -14.16 1.38
CA THR A 110 2.01 -14.70 1.20
C THR A 110 1.01 -13.75 1.82
N LEU A 111 -0.09 -13.47 1.12
CA LEU A 111 -1.24 -12.82 1.73
C LEU A 111 -1.92 -13.80 2.71
N GLU A 112 -2.27 -13.28 3.88
CA GLU A 112 -2.97 -14.01 4.93
C GLU A 112 -4.31 -13.34 5.21
N LYS A 113 -5.34 -14.15 5.45
CA LYS A 113 -6.67 -13.64 5.87
C LYS A 113 -6.51 -12.93 7.20
N ASP A 114 -6.95 -11.69 7.27
CA ASP A 114 -6.78 -10.84 8.45
C ASP A 114 -7.93 -9.84 8.50
N PHE A 115 -9.14 -10.39 8.62
CA PHE A 115 -10.37 -9.64 8.51
C PHE A 115 -10.56 -8.69 9.70
N LEU A 116 -10.84 -7.42 9.41
CA LEU A 116 -11.30 -6.47 10.41
C LEU A 116 -12.30 -5.50 9.80
N GLU A 117 -13.53 -5.51 10.32
CA GLU A 117 -14.62 -4.64 9.85
C GLU A 117 -14.29 -3.15 10.00
N ARG A 118 -13.50 -2.79 11.02
CA ARG A 118 -13.11 -1.41 11.32
C ARG A 118 -11.61 -1.30 11.62
N ASP A 119 -10.78 -1.27 10.58
CA ASP A 119 -9.36 -0.90 10.68
C ASP A 119 -9.23 0.63 10.69
N ILE A 120 -9.05 1.20 11.88
CA ILE A 120 -8.97 2.65 12.09
C ILE A 120 -7.52 3.11 11.96
N VAL A 121 -7.31 4.09 11.09
CA VAL A 121 -6.00 4.66 10.79
C VAL A 121 -6.02 6.15 11.05
N THR A 122 -5.00 6.65 11.75
CA THR A 122 -4.78 8.08 11.92
C THR A 122 -3.61 8.53 11.07
N LEU A 123 -3.86 9.48 10.17
CA LEU A 123 -2.86 10.16 9.37
C LEU A 123 -2.47 11.44 10.07
N THR A 124 -1.16 11.72 10.13
CA THR A 124 -0.64 12.97 10.66
C THR A 124 -0.49 13.98 9.53
N LEU A 125 -1.03 15.18 9.69
CA LEU A 125 -0.96 16.26 8.71
C LEU A 125 -0.04 17.37 9.21
N ARG A 126 0.77 17.92 8.33
CA ARG A 126 1.61 19.08 8.65
C ARG A 126 1.61 20.10 7.52
N ARG A 127 1.45 21.38 7.89
CA ARG A 127 1.60 22.51 6.98
C ARG A 127 3.06 22.98 6.96
N VAL A 128 3.67 22.94 5.78
CA VAL A 128 5.06 23.35 5.55
C VAL A 128 5.07 24.27 4.33
N LYS A 129 5.60 25.49 4.50
CA LYS A 129 5.67 26.52 3.44
C LYS A 129 4.32 26.74 2.72
N GLY A 130 3.24 26.84 3.50
CA GLY A 130 1.89 27.09 2.98
C GLY A 130 1.12 25.85 2.53
N MET A 131 1.78 24.71 2.32
CA MET A 131 1.18 23.47 1.78
C MET A 131 1.06 22.38 2.85
N TRP A 132 0.01 21.56 2.77
CA TRP A 132 -0.22 20.39 3.62
C TRP A 132 0.43 19.13 3.05
N TRP A 133 0.86 18.28 3.97
CA TRP A 133 1.55 17.01 3.70
C TRP A 133 1.08 15.93 4.68
N ILE A 134 1.03 14.68 4.20
CA ILE A 134 0.83 13.49 5.03
C ILE A 134 2.19 13.08 5.59
N MET A 135 2.32 13.01 6.91
CA MET A 135 3.58 12.70 7.59
C MET A 135 3.63 11.23 7.98
N ASP A 136 4.75 10.57 7.66
CA ASP A 136 5.06 9.18 8.06
C ASP A 136 3.86 8.22 7.92
N PRO A 137 3.21 8.15 6.75
CA PRO A 137 2.00 7.36 6.57
C PRO A 137 2.24 5.89 6.88
N PRO A 138 1.20 5.17 7.33
CA PRO A 138 1.30 3.74 7.53
C PRO A 138 1.50 2.98 6.20
N PRO A 139 1.73 1.67 6.27
CA PRO A 139 1.73 0.81 5.09
C PRO A 139 0.45 0.99 4.26
N PRO A 140 0.57 0.85 2.93
CA PRO A 140 -0.57 0.95 2.02
C PRO A 140 -1.75 0.07 2.36
N ARG A 141 -2.91 0.61 2.00
CA ARG A 141 -4.20 -0.07 2.03
C ARG A 141 -4.79 0.02 0.64
N VAL A 142 -4.71 -1.08 -0.10
CA VAL A 142 -5.10 -1.19 -1.51
C VAL A 142 -6.38 -2.00 -1.63
N SER A 143 -7.24 -1.63 -2.58
CA SER A 143 -8.45 -2.40 -2.86
C SER A 143 -8.10 -3.80 -3.37
N LYS A 144 -8.93 -4.79 -3.02
CA LYS A 144 -8.85 -6.13 -3.59
C LYS A 144 -8.90 -6.07 -5.12
N GLU A 145 -9.81 -5.27 -5.65
CA GLU A 145 -10.06 -5.08 -7.08
C GLU A 145 -8.85 -4.47 -7.79
N GLY A 146 -8.23 -3.44 -7.21
CA GLY A 146 -7.03 -2.80 -7.76
C GLY A 146 -5.85 -3.76 -7.84
N VAL A 147 -5.63 -4.57 -6.79
CA VAL A 147 -4.59 -5.60 -6.81
C VAL A 147 -4.89 -6.68 -7.84
N MET A 148 -6.14 -7.17 -7.90
CA MET A 148 -6.53 -8.18 -8.90
C MET A 148 -6.36 -7.68 -10.33
N ALA A 149 -6.73 -6.43 -10.63
CA ALA A 149 -6.57 -5.85 -11.96
C ALA A 149 -5.09 -5.79 -12.36
N ARG A 150 -4.23 -5.28 -11.48
CA ARG A 150 -2.79 -5.17 -11.75
C ARG A 150 -2.12 -6.53 -11.92
N LEU A 151 -2.44 -7.48 -11.04
CA LEU A 151 -1.88 -8.83 -11.13
C LEU A 151 -2.41 -9.59 -12.35
N GLY A 152 -3.66 -9.39 -12.73
CA GLY A 152 -4.24 -9.99 -13.94
C GLY A 152 -3.58 -9.49 -15.22
N GLU A 153 -3.27 -8.19 -15.30
CA GLU A 153 -2.48 -7.61 -16.39
C GLU A 153 -1.10 -8.26 -16.49
N LEU A 154 -0.37 -8.36 -15.37
CA LEU A 154 0.94 -9.00 -15.31
C LEU A 154 0.87 -10.50 -15.67
N GLU A 155 -0.12 -11.22 -15.15
CA GLU A 155 -0.36 -12.62 -15.50
C GLU A 155 -0.58 -12.79 -17.01
N GLY A 156 -1.38 -11.91 -17.63
CA GLY A 156 -1.65 -11.92 -19.06
C GLY A 156 -0.40 -11.67 -19.91
N ILE A 157 0.40 -10.66 -19.55
CA ILE A 157 1.68 -10.35 -20.21
C ILE A 157 2.62 -11.57 -20.14
N LEU A 158 2.74 -12.18 -18.96
CA LEU A 158 3.61 -13.34 -18.74
C LEU A 158 3.10 -14.58 -19.48
N LYS A 159 1.79 -14.84 -19.50
CA LYS A 159 1.21 -15.94 -20.29
C LYS A 159 1.46 -15.81 -21.79
N GLY A 160 1.57 -14.59 -22.31
CA GLY A 160 1.84 -14.33 -23.73
C GLY A 160 3.29 -14.52 -24.19
N GLN A 161 4.23 -14.76 -23.26
CA GLN A 161 5.63 -15.03 -23.59
C GLN A 161 5.86 -16.53 -23.81
N ALA A 162 6.88 -16.91 -24.60
CA ALA A 162 7.31 -18.31 -24.68
C ALA A 162 7.90 -18.75 -23.33
N HIS A 163 7.41 -19.86 -22.77
CA HIS A 163 7.75 -20.31 -21.41
C HIS A 163 9.00 -21.18 -21.34
N ASP A 164 9.45 -21.72 -22.47
CA ASP A 164 10.47 -22.77 -22.53
C ASP A 164 11.86 -22.29 -22.06
N ASP A 165 12.13 -20.98 -22.11
CA ASP A 165 13.41 -20.37 -21.73
C ASP A 165 13.35 -19.54 -20.43
N TRP A 166 12.26 -19.65 -19.66
CA TRP A 166 12.12 -18.82 -18.48
C TRP A 166 13.15 -19.18 -17.40
N PRO A 167 13.93 -18.21 -16.91
CA PRO A 167 14.80 -18.44 -15.76
C PRO A 167 13.95 -18.79 -14.54
N ALA A 168 14.51 -19.59 -13.62
CA ALA A 168 13.80 -20.02 -12.40
C ALA A 168 13.18 -18.88 -11.59
N ARG A 169 13.80 -17.68 -11.63
CA ARG A 169 13.26 -16.46 -11.00
C ARG A 169 11.92 -16.03 -11.61
N GLN A 170 11.77 -16.12 -12.93
CA GLN A 170 10.55 -15.72 -13.64
C GLN A 170 9.40 -16.70 -13.39
N TRP A 171 9.70 -18.00 -13.36
CA TRP A 171 8.73 -19.02 -12.94
C TRP A 171 8.22 -18.80 -11.51
N ARG A 172 9.12 -18.43 -10.58
CA ARG A 172 8.73 -18.10 -9.20
C ARG A 172 7.83 -16.88 -9.18
N TYR A 173 8.23 -15.78 -9.81
CA TYR A 173 7.44 -14.54 -9.93
C TYR A 173 6.02 -14.83 -10.44
N TYR A 174 5.91 -15.57 -11.55
CA TYR A 174 4.61 -15.97 -12.10
C TYR A 174 3.79 -16.84 -11.13
N GLY A 175 4.41 -17.82 -10.48
CA GLY A 175 3.75 -18.64 -9.46
C GLY A 175 3.19 -17.81 -8.30
N CYS A 176 3.88 -16.73 -7.92
CA CYS A 176 3.45 -15.82 -6.88
C CYS A 176 2.26 -14.97 -7.31
N ILE A 177 2.24 -14.50 -8.56
CA ILE A 177 1.09 -13.79 -9.15
C ILE A 177 -0.13 -14.71 -9.10
N VAL A 178 0.00 -15.92 -9.63
CA VAL A 178 -1.12 -16.88 -9.71
C VAL A 178 -1.63 -17.24 -8.32
N LYS A 179 -0.74 -17.55 -7.37
CA LYS A 179 -1.11 -17.85 -5.98
C LYS A 179 -1.87 -16.69 -5.33
N THR A 180 -1.38 -15.46 -5.52
CA THR A 180 -2.01 -14.25 -4.97
C THR A 180 -3.38 -14.00 -5.60
N LEU A 181 -3.51 -14.11 -6.93
CA LEU A 181 -4.79 -13.98 -7.63
C LEU A 181 -5.81 -15.02 -7.14
N ASN A 182 -5.41 -16.27 -6.98
CA ASN A 182 -6.30 -17.32 -6.47
C ASN A 182 -6.74 -17.05 -5.03
N PHE A 183 -5.83 -16.59 -4.18
CA PHE A 183 -6.17 -16.16 -2.83
C PHE A 183 -7.18 -15.00 -2.83
N LEU A 184 -6.95 -13.95 -3.63
CA LEU A 184 -7.84 -12.80 -3.72
C LEU A 184 -9.22 -13.16 -4.28
N LYS A 185 -9.29 -14.07 -5.28
CA LYS A 185 -10.57 -14.62 -5.77
C LYS A 185 -11.34 -15.37 -4.69
N GLY A 186 -10.64 -16.02 -3.77
CA GLY A 186 -11.22 -16.68 -2.59
C GLY A 186 -11.62 -15.73 -1.46
N LEU A 187 -11.26 -14.44 -1.53
CA LEU A 187 -11.69 -13.43 -0.56
C LEU A 187 -13.04 -12.83 -0.96
N GLY A 188 -14.05 -13.03 -0.12
CA GLY A 188 -15.40 -12.46 -0.31
C GLY A 188 -16.44 -13.41 -0.88
N GLY A 189 -16.18 -14.73 -0.89
CA GLY A 189 -17.26 -15.72 -0.97
C GLY A 189 -18.20 -15.57 0.24
N LYS A 190 -19.50 -15.42 0.00
CA LYS A 190 -20.52 -15.38 1.06
C LYS A 190 -20.37 -16.61 1.96
N GLY A 191 -20.14 -16.36 3.25
CA GLY A 191 -20.43 -17.23 4.39
C GLY A 191 -20.29 -18.74 4.22
N GLU A 192 -19.15 -19.29 4.61
CA GLU A 192 -19.22 -20.46 5.49
C GLU A 192 -19.23 -19.93 6.92
N GLY A 193 -20.43 -19.91 7.49
CA GLY A 193 -20.60 -19.79 8.92
C GLY A 193 -19.95 -20.99 9.57
N ALA A 194 -18.72 -20.81 10.07
CA ALA A 194 -18.27 -21.60 11.19
C ALA A 194 -19.11 -21.18 12.40
N GLN A 195 -20.24 -21.86 12.60
CA GLN A 195 -20.79 -22.03 13.94
C GLN A 195 -19.66 -22.63 14.78
N ALA A 196 -19.15 -21.83 15.72
CA ALA A 196 -18.35 -22.37 16.81
C ALA A 196 -19.26 -23.22 17.70
N PRO A 197 -18.75 -24.33 18.26
CA PRO A 197 -19.49 -25.12 19.25
C PRO A 197 -19.81 -24.33 20.52
#